data_AF-A0A2N1QNU8-F1
#
_entry.id   AF-A0A2N1QNU8-F1
#
_cell.length_a   1.000
_cell.length_b   1.000
_cell.length_c   1.000
_cell.angle_alpha   90.00
_cell.angle_beta   90.00
_cell.angle_gamma   90.00
#
_symmetry.space_group_name_H-M   'P 1'
#
loop_
_entity.id
_entity.type
_entity.pdbx_description
1 polymer ?
#
loop_
_entity_poly.entity_id
_entity_poly.type
_entity_poly.pdbx_seq_one_letter_code
_entity_poly.pdbx_strand_id
1 'polypeptide(L)'
;MFCRKMLVTNNPLLHEQISSCDFVEGNSLDVLVRTRNFIHEGWVLLSHPLYGNLRPHQHPYRSILMERPEGASFGADLLSVEYIENAIAIYSSQSSRILSAEGIPDSVRQDFAFIDADLMKESLSRYRMFIREV
;
A
#
# COMPACT_ATOMS: atom_id res chain seq x y z
N MET A 1 -21.41 12.04 7.23
CA MET A 1 -20.15 12.31 6.51
C MET A 1 -19.45 10.98 6.31
N PHE A 2 -19.54 10.41 5.10
CA PHE A 2 -19.00 9.11 4.72
C PHE A 2 -17.71 9.29 3.88
N CYS A 3 -16.54 9.31 4.51
CA CYS A 3 -15.28 9.17 3.78
C CYS A 3 -15.11 7.72 3.30
N ARG A 4 -14.78 7.53 2.02
CA ARG A 4 -14.46 6.20 1.47
C ARG A 4 -13.02 5.86 1.82
N LYS A 5 -12.75 4.63 2.24
CA LYS A 5 -11.39 4.15 2.56
C LYS A 5 -11.04 2.97 1.68
N MET A 6 -9.76 2.84 1.33
CA MET A 6 -9.27 1.80 0.44
C MET A 6 -7.85 1.40 0.82
N LEU A 7 -7.55 0.11 0.68
CA LEU A 7 -6.19 -0.40 0.73
C LEU A 7 -5.67 -0.62 -0.69
N VAL A 8 -4.53 -0.05 -1.05
CA VAL A 8 -3.81 -0.38 -2.29
C VAL A 8 -2.71 -1.38 -1.93
N THR A 9 -2.69 -2.56 -2.55
CA THR A 9 -1.75 -3.62 -2.15
C THR A 9 -1.45 -4.61 -3.26
N ASN A 10 -0.25 -5.18 -3.26
CA ASN A 10 0.09 -6.38 -4.04
C ASN A 10 0.13 -7.67 -3.18
N ASN A 11 -0.29 -7.59 -1.92
CA ASN A 11 -0.31 -8.71 -0.98
C ASN A 11 -1.61 -9.52 -1.14
N PRO A 12 -1.54 -10.79 -1.61
CA PRO A 12 -2.73 -11.61 -1.82
C PRO A 12 -3.51 -11.89 -0.52
N LEU A 13 -2.83 -12.00 0.62
CA LEU A 13 -3.48 -12.24 1.92
C LEU A 13 -4.41 -11.10 2.30
N LEU A 14 -3.95 -9.85 2.14
CA LEU A 14 -4.75 -8.67 2.46
C LEU A 14 -5.87 -8.46 1.44
N HIS A 15 -5.64 -8.79 0.17
CA HIS A 15 -6.65 -8.73 -0.88
C HIS A 15 -7.84 -9.67 -0.61
N GLU A 16 -7.59 -10.89 -0.14
CA GLU A 16 -8.65 -11.83 0.23
C GLU A 16 -9.44 -11.35 1.46
N GLN A 17 -8.75 -10.69 2.39
CA GLN A 17 -9.29 -10.30 3.68
C GLN A 17 -10.04 -8.97 3.64
N ILE A 18 -9.66 -8.01 2.79
CA ILE A 18 -10.19 -6.65 2.82
C ILE A 18 -11.07 -6.38 1.60
N SER A 19 -12.35 -6.09 1.85
CA SER A 19 -13.31 -5.85 0.77
C SER A 19 -13.07 -4.56 -0.02
N SER A 20 -12.57 -3.51 0.64
CA SER A 20 -12.27 -2.23 0.01
C SER A 20 -10.78 -2.16 -0.33
N CYS A 21 -10.41 -2.89 -1.37
CA CYS A 21 -9.03 -3.10 -1.78
C CYS A 21 -8.87 -2.83 -3.29
N ASP A 22 -7.77 -2.18 -3.67
CA ASP A 22 -7.26 -2.12 -5.04
C ASP A 22 -6.02 -3.02 -5.11
N PHE A 23 -6.18 -4.19 -5.72
CA PHE A 23 -5.09 -5.14 -5.88
C PHE A 23 -4.22 -4.75 -7.07
N VAL A 24 -2.91 -4.75 -6.86
CA VAL A 24 -1.91 -4.40 -7.86
C VAL A 24 -1.10 -5.64 -8.21
N GLU A 25 -1.19 -6.06 -9.47
CA GLU A 25 -0.27 -7.04 -10.02
C GLU A 25 1.10 -6.38 -10.21
N GLY A 26 2.13 -6.90 -9.54
CA GLY A 26 3.49 -6.39 -9.64
C GLY A 26 4.21 -6.31 -8.29
N ASN A 27 5.25 -5.48 -8.26
CA ASN A 27 6.12 -5.32 -7.11
C ASN A 27 5.74 -4.07 -6.27
N SER A 28 6.51 -3.81 -5.22
CA SER A 28 6.26 -2.68 -4.31
C SER A 28 6.26 -1.30 -5.00
N LEU A 29 7.02 -1.10 -6.09
CA LEU A 29 7.02 0.16 -6.84
C LEU A 29 5.71 0.35 -7.61
N ASP A 30 5.13 -0.72 -8.14
CA ASP A 30 3.84 -0.65 -8.84
C ASP A 30 2.72 -0.20 -7.89
N VAL A 31 2.74 -0.69 -6.64
CA VAL A 31 1.84 -0.24 -5.57
C VAL A 31 2.01 1.25 -5.28
N LEU A 32 3.27 1.73 -5.18
CA LEU A 32 3.56 3.16 -4.94
C LEU A 32 3.07 4.04 -6.09
N VAL A 33 3.31 3.61 -7.34
CA VAL A 33 2.85 4.32 -8.55
C VAL A 33 1.32 4.36 -8.61
N ARG A 34 0.65 3.24 -8.32
CA ARG A 34 -0.81 3.17 -8.27
C ARG A 34 -1.39 4.10 -7.21
N THR A 35 -0.78 4.12 -6.02
CA THR A 35 -1.13 5.02 -4.91
C THR A 35 -1.00 6.49 -5.32
N ARG A 36 0.09 6.88 -5.99
CA ARG A 36 0.27 8.25 -6.51
C ARG A 36 -0.85 8.64 -7.47
N ASN A 37 -1.25 7.75 -8.37
CA ASN A 37 -2.32 8.04 -9.32
C ASN A 37 -3.65 8.36 -8.58
N PHE A 38 -3.99 7.59 -7.53
CA PHE A 38 -5.14 7.90 -6.69
C PHE A 38 -5.00 9.24 -5.95
N ILE A 39 -3.81 9.60 -5.48
CA ILE A 39 -3.58 10.92 -4.85
C ILE A 39 -3.93 12.05 -5.81
N HIS A 40 -3.52 11.94 -7.07
CA HIS A 40 -3.89 12.92 -8.11
C HIS A 40 -5.39 12.93 -8.45
N GLU A 41 -6.12 11.86 -8.14
CA GLU A 41 -7.58 11.78 -8.25
C GLU A 41 -8.32 12.31 -7.00
N GLY A 42 -7.59 12.87 -6.03
CA GLY A 42 -8.15 13.46 -4.81
C GLY A 42 -8.25 12.51 -3.63
N TRP A 43 -7.52 11.39 -3.65
CA TRP A 43 -7.32 10.56 -2.46
C TRP A 43 -6.18 11.11 -1.59
N VAL A 44 -6.20 10.77 -0.31
CA VAL A 44 -5.19 11.18 0.67
C VAL A 44 -4.64 9.95 1.39
N LEU A 45 -3.37 10.01 1.79
CA LEU A 45 -2.71 8.92 2.52
C LEU A 45 -3.18 8.86 3.97
N LEU A 46 -3.53 7.66 4.41
CA LEU A 46 -3.80 7.36 5.83
C LEU A 46 -2.65 6.62 6.51
N SER A 47 -1.79 5.97 5.73
CA SER A 47 -0.56 5.34 6.21
C SER A 47 0.64 5.87 5.44
N HIS A 48 1.80 5.92 6.10
CA HIS A 48 3.04 6.31 5.45
C HIS A 48 3.43 5.25 4.39
N PRO A 49 3.88 5.65 3.18
CA PRO A 49 4.17 4.70 2.08
C PRO A 49 5.41 3.82 2.32
N LEU A 50 6.28 4.24 3.24
CA LEU A 50 7.47 3.48 3.66
C LEU A 50 7.27 2.84 5.03
N TYR A 51 7.66 1.57 5.17
CA TYR A 51 7.71 0.88 6.46
C TYR A 51 9.05 1.09 7.16
N GLY A 52 9.21 2.25 7.79
CA GLY A 52 10.41 2.57 8.58
C GLY A 52 11.71 2.27 7.83
N ASN A 53 12.50 1.32 8.35
CA ASN A 53 13.81 0.95 7.78
C ASN A 53 13.77 -0.14 6.70
N LEU A 54 12.62 -0.68 6.34
CA LEU A 54 12.52 -1.72 5.30
C LEU A 54 12.90 -1.17 3.92
N ARG A 55 13.90 -1.79 3.31
CA ARG A 55 14.45 -1.44 2.00
C ARG A 55 13.72 -2.17 0.86
N PRO A 56 13.78 -1.64 -0.38
CA PRO A 56 13.10 -2.24 -1.53
C PRO A 56 13.46 -3.71 -1.83
N HIS A 57 14.66 -4.14 -1.45
CA HIS A 57 15.16 -5.50 -1.67
C HIS A 57 14.85 -6.48 -0.53
N GLN A 58 14.16 -6.02 0.54
CA GLN A 58 13.91 -6.84 1.72
C GLN A 58 12.50 -7.42 1.77
N HIS A 59 11.55 -6.84 1.04
CA HIS A 59 10.15 -7.22 1.15
C HIS A 59 9.44 -7.09 -0.20
N PRO A 60 8.82 -8.17 -0.73
CA PRO A 60 8.16 -8.11 -2.04
C PRO A 60 6.81 -7.40 -1.97
N TYR A 61 6.17 -7.42 -0.80
CA TYR A 61 4.84 -6.84 -0.59
C TYR A 61 4.87 -5.42 -0.04
N ARG A 62 3.88 -4.64 -0.47
CA ARG A 62 3.59 -3.28 -0.05
C ARG A 62 2.10 -3.08 0.02
N SER A 63 1.65 -2.40 1.07
CA SER A 63 0.26 -2.09 1.34
C SER A 63 0.13 -0.66 1.84
N ILE A 64 -0.78 0.12 1.27
CA ILE A 64 -0.94 1.55 1.58
C ILE A 64 -2.42 1.86 1.77
N LEU A 65 -2.75 2.43 2.92
CA LEU A 65 -4.09 2.84 3.27
C LEU A 65 -4.35 4.27 2.81
N MET A 66 -5.52 4.48 2.21
CA MET A 66 -5.94 5.76 1.68
C MET A 66 -7.39 6.05 2.03
N GLU A 67 -7.76 7.33 2.03
CA GLU A 67 -9.15 7.75 2.02
C GLU A 67 -9.47 8.77 0.93
N ARG A 68 -10.74 8.83 0.55
CA ARG A 68 -11.29 9.87 -0.30
C ARG A 68 -12.24 10.73 0.54
N PRO A 69 -11.84 11.97 0.88
CA PRO A 69 -12.69 12.90 1.60
C PRO A 69 -13.98 13.20 0.83
N GLU A 70 -15.09 13.39 1.54
CA GLU A 70 -16.32 13.90 0.92
C GLU A 70 -16.10 15.34 0.43
N GLY A 71 -16.57 15.64 -0.78
CA GLY A 71 -16.40 16.97 -1.35
C GLY A 71 -14.93 17.32 -1.66
N ALA A 72 -14.07 16.31 -1.83
CA ALA A 72 -12.71 16.51 -2.34
C ALA A 72 -12.77 17.27 -3.67
N SER A 73 -12.48 18.57 -3.59
CA SER A 73 -12.36 19.49 -4.72
C SER A 73 -11.14 19.12 -5.55
N PHE A 74 -11.12 19.52 -6.82
CA PHE A 74 -9.99 19.31 -7.73
C PHE A 74 -8.67 19.84 -7.15
N GLY A 75 -7.84 18.92 -6.64
CA GLY A 75 -6.52 19.22 -6.09
C GLY A 75 -5.98 18.03 -5.29
N ALA A 76 -4.73 17.64 -5.56
CA ALA A 76 -4.06 16.61 -4.78
C ALA A 76 -3.65 17.17 -3.41
N ASP A 77 -3.75 16.35 -2.35
CA ASP A 77 -3.18 16.70 -1.05
C ASP A 77 -1.65 16.76 -1.13
N LEU A 78 -1.08 17.95 -0.95
CA LEU A 78 0.34 18.21 -1.18
C LEU A 78 1.24 17.36 -0.28
N LEU A 79 0.81 17.09 0.95
CA LEU A 79 1.56 16.25 1.89
C LEU A 79 1.60 14.79 1.40
N SER A 80 0.44 14.28 0.95
CA SER A 80 0.35 12.95 0.34
C SER A 80 1.24 12.85 -0.90
N VAL A 81 1.25 13.89 -1.75
CA VAL A 81 2.13 13.97 -2.93
C VAL A 81 3.61 13.92 -2.50
N GLU A 82 4.01 14.73 -1.53
CA GLU A 82 5.40 14.76 -1.05
C GLU A 82 5.86 13.38 -0.56
N TYR A 83 5.05 12.72 0.27
CA TYR A 83 5.39 11.41 0.82
C TYR A 83 5.44 10.31 -0.23
N ILE A 84 4.49 10.28 -1.17
CA ILE A 84 4.49 9.25 -2.20
C ILE A 84 5.64 9.44 -3.18
N GLU A 85 5.96 10.67 -3.58
CA GLU A 85 7.07 10.96 -4.49
C GLU A 85 8.42 10.64 -3.86
N ASN A 86 8.61 10.93 -2.57
CA ASN A 86 9.81 10.53 -1.83
C ASN A 86 9.96 8.99 -1.81
N ALA A 87 8.88 8.27 -1.51
CA ALA A 87 8.90 6.82 -1.51
C ALA A 87 9.21 6.23 -2.90
N ILE A 88 8.58 6.77 -3.96
CA ILE A 88 8.85 6.39 -5.34
C ILE A 88 10.32 6.65 -5.70
N ALA A 89 10.90 7.79 -5.32
CA ALA A 89 12.30 8.10 -5.59
C ALA A 89 13.25 7.08 -4.95
N ILE A 90 13.00 6.71 -3.68
CA ILE A 90 13.79 5.68 -2.98
C ILE A 90 13.70 4.33 -3.70
N TYR A 91 12.50 3.89 -4.09
CA TYR A 91 12.29 2.60 -4.74
C TYR A 91 12.84 2.59 -6.17
N SER A 92 12.62 3.65 -6.93
CA SER A 92 13.09 3.78 -8.32
C SER A 92 14.62 3.76 -8.40
N SER A 93 15.31 4.38 -7.43
CA SER A 93 16.78 4.37 -7.35
C SER A 93 17.38 2.96 -7.17
N GLN A 94 16.57 2.01 -6.71
CA GLN A 94 16.93 0.61 -6.47
C GLN A 94 16.05 -0.35 -7.28
N SER A 95 15.47 0.11 -8.39
CA SER A 95 14.50 -0.65 -9.20
C SER A 95 15.00 -2.04 -9.60
N SER A 96 16.27 -2.18 -9.95
CA SER A 96 16.89 -3.46 -10.30
C SER A 96 17.06 -4.44 -9.13
N ARG A 97 16.85 -3.98 -7.90
CA ARG A 97 16.97 -4.77 -6.66
C ARG A 97 15.64 -4.94 -5.96
N ILE A 98 14.55 -4.44 -6.52
CA ILE A 98 13.23 -4.63 -5.91
C ILE A 98 12.95 -6.12 -5.87
N LEU A 99 12.63 -6.61 -4.68
CA LEU A 99 12.31 -8.02 -4.50
C LEU A 99 10.94 -8.28 -5.14
N SER A 100 10.88 -9.22 -6.07
CA SER A 100 9.62 -9.74 -6.62
C SER A 100 9.19 -10.98 -5.84
N ALA A 101 7.88 -11.20 -5.72
CA ALA A 101 7.33 -12.44 -5.18
C ALA A 101 7.53 -13.63 -6.15
N GLU A 102 7.81 -13.35 -7.42
CA GLU A 102 8.09 -14.37 -8.44
C GLU A 102 9.38 -15.13 -8.11
N GLY A 103 9.33 -16.45 -8.23
CA GLY A 103 10.49 -17.32 -7.93
C GLY A 103 10.76 -17.53 -6.43
N ILE A 104 10.06 -16.84 -5.52
CA ILE A 104 10.11 -17.13 -4.08
C ILE A 104 9.22 -18.36 -3.79
N PRO A 105 9.69 -19.35 -3.00
CA PRO A 105 8.87 -20.48 -2.57
C PRO A 105 7.58 -20.03 -1.87
N ASP A 106 6.49 -20.76 -2.06
CA ASP A 106 5.17 -20.35 -1.56
C ASP A 106 5.13 -20.16 -0.03
N SER A 107 5.84 -20.99 0.74
CA SER A 107 5.91 -20.84 2.20
C SER A 107 6.57 -19.51 2.61
N VAL A 108 7.69 -19.16 1.97
CA VAL A 108 8.40 -17.90 2.23
C VAL A 108 7.56 -16.71 1.76
N ARG A 109 6.83 -16.88 0.66
CA ARG A 109 5.89 -15.88 0.16
C ARG A 109 4.76 -15.63 1.18
N GLN A 110 4.21 -16.68 1.78
CA GLN A 110 3.21 -16.58 2.84
C GLN A 110 3.74 -15.87 4.08
N ASP A 111 4.99 -16.14 4.48
CA ASP A 111 5.63 -15.45 5.61
C ASP A 111 5.76 -13.94 5.35
N PHE A 112 6.21 -13.54 4.16
CA PHE A 112 6.23 -12.12 3.78
C PHE A 112 4.83 -11.50 3.75
N ALA A 113 3.84 -12.22 3.22
CA ALA A 113 2.46 -11.77 3.19
C ALA A 113 1.91 -11.52 4.61
N PHE A 114 2.24 -12.41 5.55
CA PHE A 114 1.90 -12.26 6.96
C PHE A 114 2.60 -11.06 7.60
N ILE A 115 3.90 -10.87 7.37
CA ILE A 115 4.65 -9.72 7.90
C ILE A 115 4.06 -8.38 7.43
N ASP A 116 3.75 -8.26 6.13
CA ASP A 116 3.12 -7.05 5.59
C ASP A 116 1.73 -6.80 6.20
N ALA A 117 0.94 -7.86 6.39
CA ALA A 117 -0.36 -7.75 7.07
C ALA A 117 -0.23 -7.31 8.53
N ASP A 118 0.77 -7.83 9.27
CA ASP A 118 1.02 -7.45 10.65
C ASP A 118 1.46 -5.99 10.78
N LEU A 119 2.32 -5.51 9.87
CA LEU A 119 2.71 -4.09 9.78
C LEU A 119 1.51 -3.16 9.54
N MET A 120 0.50 -3.63 8.80
CA MET A 120 -0.72 -2.87 8.50
C MET A 120 -1.78 -2.95 9.60
N LYS A 121 -1.68 -3.92 10.52
CA LYS A 121 -2.73 -4.26 11.50
C LYS A 121 -3.20 -3.07 12.33
N GLU A 122 -2.27 -2.28 12.85
CA GLU A 122 -2.61 -1.09 13.65
C GLU A 122 -3.33 -0.02 12.84
N SER A 123 -2.88 0.21 11.60
CA SER A 123 -3.48 1.19 10.69
C SER A 123 -4.89 0.75 10.29
N LEU A 124 -5.05 -0.50 9.87
CA LEU A 124 -6.36 -1.07 9.50
C LEU A 124 -7.35 -1.00 10.67
N SER A 125 -6.91 -1.36 11.88
CA SER A 125 -7.72 -1.27 13.10
C SER A 125 -8.12 0.17 13.42
N ARG A 126 -7.17 1.12 13.40
CA ARG A 126 -7.41 2.55 13.65
C ARG A 126 -8.49 3.11 12.74
N TYR A 127 -8.48 2.72 11.47
CA TYR A 127 -9.42 3.23 10.46
C TYR A 127 -10.64 2.33 10.24
N ARG A 128 -10.81 1.29 11.08
CA ARG A 128 -11.94 0.34 11.08
C ARG A 128 -12.12 -0.35 9.72
N MET A 129 -11.01 -0.68 9.07
CA MET A 129 -11.00 -1.54 7.90
C MET A 129 -10.81 -2.97 8.39
N PHE A 130 -11.92 -3.68 8.51
CA PHE A 130 -11.93 -5.03 9.05
C PHE A 130 -11.59 -6.05 7.97
N ILE A 131 -10.76 -7.00 8.38
CA ILE A 131 -10.58 -8.28 7.71
C ILE A 131 -11.93 -9.02 7.78
N ARG A 132 -12.39 -9.60 6.68
CA ARG A 132 -13.51 -10.53 6.69
C ARG A 132 -13.17 -11.65 7.66
N GLU A 133 -13.88 -11.71 8.79
CA GLU A 133 -13.91 -12.93 9.58
C GLU A 133 -14.54 -14.01 8.70
N VAL A 134 -13.83 -15.13 8.55
CA VAL A 134 -14.33 -16.34 7.88
C VAL A 134 -15.37 -17.00 8.79
#